data_AF-A0A6G0Y6K9-F1
#
_entry.id   AF-A0A6G0Y6K9-F1
#
_cell.length_a   1.000
_cell.length_b   1.000
_cell.length_c   1.000
_cell.angle_alpha   90.00
_cell.angle_beta   90.00
_cell.angle_gamma   90.00
#
_symmetry.space_group_name_H-M   'P 1'
#
loop_
_entity.id
_entity.type
_entity.pdbx_description
1 polymer ?
#
loop_
_entity_poly.entity_id
_entity_poly.type
_entity_poly.pdbx_seq_one_letter_code
_entity_poly.pdbx_strand_id
1 'polypeptide(L)'
;MGRYSELSSSDHFPIKITLYYTTPYEIHTRNSKWSLSNADWNIFQTEFEKSLINSSFPNENTVDENIEHFSKLIYDAASNTFEKHSYSGKRPPVPRWNKNIKHAIRNKKTSFNKFKCIKQIQDFIDFKKNKAQVRFLIKNGKKIMDTFHLNTKFKRISYKVKIIKGIPSIQIKTILADNAIHTNPHSIAQSIGQHFYSNSSNANLDPDFLRHKKGTETNNYPFIYKNKSLGDILNEPITICELNSGLLGKKSNSCGSDKIPFIFLQNLPPSVNLLLLKLKTIKK
;
A
#
# COMPACT_ATOMS: atom_id res chain seq x y z
N MET A 1 -26.48 -11.04 7.13
CA MET A 1 -27.16 -10.22 6.11
C MET A 1 -27.36 -8.84 6.71
N GLY A 2 -26.68 -7.83 6.16
CA GLY A 2 -26.72 -6.45 6.63
C GLY A 2 -26.10 -5.59 5.54
N ARG A 3 -26.93 -5.11 4.62
CA ARG A 3 -26.54 -4.20 3.54
C ARG A 3 -26.24 -2.85 4.15
N TYR A 4 -24.97 -2.43 4.12
CA TYR A 4 -24.64 -1.01 4.14
C TYR A 4 -24.54 -0.57 2.67
N SER A 5 -25.67 -0.13 2.12
CA SER A 5 -25.70 0.62 0.86
C SER A 5 -25.52 2.10 1.19
N GLU A 6 -24.30 2.51 1.45
CA GLU A 6 -23.93 3.92 1.49
C GLU A 6 -22.75 4.11 0.54
N LEU A 7 -23.05 4.45 -0.71
CA LEU A 7 -22.11 5.11 -1.60
C LEU A 7 -21.81 6.48 -1.01
N SER A 8 -20.91 6.50 -0.03
CA SER A 8 -20.28 7.72 0.45
C SER A 8 -19.25 8.12 -0.61
N SER A 9 -19.34 9.36 -1.10
CA SER A 9 -18.44 9.94 -2.12
C SER A 9 -17.01 10.21 -1.60
N SER A 10 -16.57 9.41 -0.64
CA SER A 10 -15.19 9.27 -0.24
C SER A 10 -14.81 7.83 -0.58
N ASP A 11 -13.85 7.62 -1.49
CA ASP A 11 -13.24 6.30 -1.75
C ASP A 11 -12.54 5.69 -0.52
N HIS A 12 -12.69 6.29 0.67
CA HIS A 12 -12.17 5.78 1.92
C HIS A 12 -13.18 4.83 2.55
N PHE A 13 -13.11 3.57 2.14
CA PHE A 13 -13.65 2.48 2.94
C PHE A 13 -12.98 2.46 4.33
N PRO A 14 -13.71 2.17 5.41
CA PRO A 14 -13.12 2.05 6.73
C PRO A 14 -12.02 0.98 6.70
N ILE A 15 -10.78 1.38 7.00
CA ILE A 15 -9.65 0.47 7.04
C ILE A 15 -9.75 -0.33 8.34
N LYS A 16 -10.27 -1.56 8.25
CA LYS A 16 -10.21 -2.52 9.35
C LYS A 16 -8.81 -3.10 9.43
N ILE A 17 -8.03 -2.64 10.41
CA ILE A 17 -6.70 -3.17 10.70
C ILE A 17 -6.84 -4.28 11.73
N THR A 18 -6.66 -5.52 11.31
CA THR A 18 -6.54 -6.66 12.24
C THR A 18 -5.07 -6.87 12.56
N LEU A 19 -4.71 -6.72 13.84
CA LEU A 19 -3.34 -6.95 14.31
C LEU A 19 -3.19 -8.43 14.70
N TYR A 20 -2.40 -9.17 13.93
CA TYR A 20 -1.97 -10.52 14.29
C TYR A 20 -0.65 -10.42 15.06
N TYR A 21 -0.62 -10.96 16.28
CA TYR A 21 0.60 -11.01 17.09
C TYR A 21 1.54 -12.09 16.52
N THR A 22 2.68 -11.67 15.98
CA THR A 22 3.79 -12.59 15.68
C THR A 22 4.69 -12.67 16.89
N THR A 23 4.97 -13.87 17.37
CA THR A 23 5.99 -14.09 18.40
C THR A 23 7.36 -13.62 17.89
N PRO A 24 8.29 -13.15 18.75
CA PRO A 24 9.60 -12.64 18.32
C PRO A 24 10.49 -13.68 17.60
N TYR A 25 10.09 -14.96 17.62
CA TYR A 25 10.75 -16.09 16.97
C TYR A 25 10.12 -16.49 15.63
N GLU A 26 8.96 -15.95 15.26
CA GLU A 26 8.37 -16.21 13.95
C GLU A 26 9.19 -15.52 12.85
N ILE A 27 9.74 -16.35 11.97
CA ILE A 27 10.37 -15.90 10.74
C ILE A 27 9.25 -15.29 9.90
N HIS A 28 9.26 -13.97 9.73
CA HIS A 28 8.36 -13.30 8.79
C HIS A 28 8.59 -13.88 7.39
N THR A 29 7.73 -14.80 6.96
CA THR A 29 7.63 -15.23 5.58
C THR A 29 6.83 -14.15 4.88
N ARG A 30 7.50 -13.39 4.04
CA ARG A 30 6.80 -12.42 3.19
C ARG A 30 5.93 -13.21 2.20
N ASN A 31 4.75 -12.67 1.87
CA ASN A 31 3.96 -13.19 0.77
C ASN A 31 4.85 -13.45 -0.44
N SER A 32 4.77 -14.67 -0.97
CA SER A 32 5.54 -15.09 -2.12
C SER A 32 5.24 -14.17 -3.31
N LYS A 33 6.28 -13.84 -4.07
CA LYS A 33 6.20 -12.94 -5.22
C LYS A 33 6.51 -13.72 -6.48
N TRP A 34 5.74 -13.45 -7.52
CA TRP A 34 6.00 -13.98 -8.86
C TRP A 34 7.39 -13.59 -9.37
N SER A 35 8.12 -14.58 -9.89
CA SER A 35 9.41 -14.40 -10.54
C SER A 35 9.22 -14.06 -12.01
N LEU A 36 9.19 -12.77 -12.35
CA LEU A 36 8.89 -12.31 -13.71
C LEU A 36 10.11 -11.79 -14.48
N SER A 37 11.33 -11.98 -13.98
CA SER A 37 12.54 -11.45 -14.61
C SER A 37 12.83 -12.06 -15.98
N ASN A 38 12.50 -13.35 -16.15
CA ASN A 38 12.68 -14.12 -17.39
C ASN A 38 11.37 -14.80 -17.81
N ALA A 39 10.24 -14.10 -17.65
CA ALA A 39 8.93 -14.67 -17.93
C ALA A 39 8.76 -14.95 -19.43
N ASP A 40 8.50 -16.22 -19.79
CA ASP A 40 8.04 -16.60 -21.12
C ASP A 40 6.50 -16.51 -21.18
N TRP A 41 6.02 -15.43 -21.77
CA TRP A 41 4.60 -15.15 -21.90
C TRP A 41 3.89 -16.06 -22.91
N ASN A 42 4.63 -16.67 -23.86
CA ASN A 42 4.03 -17.58 -24.83
C ASN A 42 3.60 -18.90 -24.15
N ILE A 43 4.41 -19.40 -23.21
CA ILE A 43 4.06 -20.56 -22.39
C ILE A 43 2.82 -20.25 -21.54
N PHE A 44 2.81 -19.08 -20.89
CA PHE A 44 1.66 -18.63 -20.11
C PHE A 44 0.37 -18.55 -20.94
N GLN A 45 0.44 -17.95 -22.14
CA GLN A 45 -0.69 -17.84 -23.05
C GLN A 45 -1.20 -19.22 -23.46
N THR A 46 -0.29 -20.13 -23.81
CA THR A 46 -0.64 -21.51 -24.21
C THR A 46 -1.32 -22.27 -23.06
N GLU A 47 -0.79 -22.19 -21.84
CA GLU A 47 -1.38 -22.84 -20.66
C GLU A 47 -2.73 -22.23 -20.28
N PHE A 48 -2.86 -20.90 -20.41
CA PHE A 48 -4.12 -20.22 -20.19
C PHE A 48 -5.19 -20.64 -21.21
N GLU A 49 -4.85 -20.71 -22.50
CA GLU A 49 -5.79 -21.16 -23.56
C GLU A 49 -6.25 -22.60 -23.33
N LYS A 50 -5.35 -23.51 -22.93
CA LYS A 50 -5.71 -24.89 -22.56
C LYS A 50 -6.70 -24.92 -21.40
N SER A 51 -6.46 -24.11 -20.38
CA SER A 51 -7.35 -24.01 -19.21
C SER A 51 -8.70 -23.38 -19.59
N LEU A 52 -8.69 -22.42 -20.52
CA LEU A 52 -9.88 -21.76 -21.01
C LEU A 52 -10.78 -22.69 -21.81
N ILE A 53 -10.23 -23.54 -22.68
CA ILE A 53 -10.99 -24.53 -23.47
C ILE A 53 -11.74 -25.50 -22.57
N ASN A 54 -11.14 -25.86 -21.43
CA ASN A 54 -11.75 -26.77 -20.45
C ASN A 54 -12.66 -26.05 -19.44
N SER A 55 -12.76 -24.72 -19.53
CA SER A 55 -13.59 -23.90 -18.64
C SER A 55 -14.91 -23.51 -19.31
N SER A 56 -15.95 -23.31 -18.50
CA SER A 56 -17.25 -22.82 -18.96
C SER A 56 -17.65 -21.62 -18.10
N PHE A 57 -18.29 -20.63 -18.74
CA PHE A 57 -18.86 -19.46 -18.09
C PHE A 57 -20.38 -19.48 -18.29
N PRO A 58 -21.14 -20.24 -17.47
CA PRO A 58 -22.59 -20.29 -17.56
C PRO A 58 -23.22 -18.91 -17.34
N ASN A 59 -24.29 -18.63 -18.09
CA ASN A 59 -25.08 -17.39 -17.91
C ASN A 59 -25.85 -17.36 -16.56
N GLU A 60 -26.00 -18.52 -15.91
CA GLU A 60 -26.67 -18.66 -14.62
C GLU A 60 -25.80 -18.16 -13.46
N ASN A 61 -24.48 -18.11 -13.65
CA ASN A 61 -23.56 -17.58 -12.65
C ASN A 61 -23.69 -16.06 -12.55
N THR A 62 -23.57 -15.56 -11.33
CA THR A 62 -23.42 -14.13 -11.09
C THR A 62 -22.13 -13.59 -11.72
N VAL A 63 -22.12 -12.30 -12.00
CA VAL A 63 -20.93 -11.61 -12.53
C VAL A 63 -19.72 -11.80 -11.62
N ASP A 64 -19.92 -11.76 -10.30
CA ASP A 64 -18.84 -11.89 -9.32
C ASP A 64 -18.27 -13.32 -9.32
N GLU A 65 -19.11 -14.36 -9.44
CA GLU A 65 -18.67 -15.76 -9.56
C GLU A 65 -17.89 -16.00 -10.85
N ASN A 66 -18.35 -15.43 -11.97
CA ASN A 66 -17.63 -15.54 -13.24
C ASN A 66 -16.28 -14.79 -13.21
N ILE A 67 -16.19 -13.65 -12.51
CA ILE A 67 -14.93 -12.93 -12.30
C ILE A 67 -13.98 -13.71 -11.39
N GLU A 68 -14.49 -14.33 -10.32
CA GLU A 68 -13.70 -15.18 -9.43
C GLU A 68 -13.16 -16.40 -10.18
N HIS A 69 -14.00 -17.06 -10.98
CA HIS A 69 -13.60 -18.17 -11.84
C HIS A 69 -12.52 -17.74 -12.84
N PHE A 70 -12.72 -16.61 -13.52
CA PHE A 70 -11.73 -16.06 -14.45
C PHE A 70 -10.39 -15.76 -13.76
N SER A 71 -10.44 -15.13 -12.58
CA SER A 71 -9.24 -14.83 -11.78
C SER A 71 -8.50 -16.09 -11.37
N LYS A 72 -9.23 -17.17 -11.04
CA LYS A 72 -8.66 -18.47 -10.74
C LYS A 72 -7.94 -19.08 -11.94
N LEU A 73 -8.52 -19.01 -13.15
CA LEU A 73 -7.85 -19.50 -14.37
C LEU A 73 -6.52 -18.78 -14.62
N ILE A 74 -6.48 -17.46 -14.45
CA ILE A 74 -5.23 -16.68 -14.58
C ILE A 74 -4.22 -17.15 -13.54
N TYR A 75 -4.65 -17.30 -12.30
CA TYR A 75 -3.78 -17.69 -11.20
C TYR A 75 -3.21 -19.11 -11.37
N ASP A 76 -4.01 -20.05 -11.86
CA ASP A 76 -3.62 -21.44 -12.08
C ASP A 76 -2.64 -21.54 -13.26
N ALA A 77 -2.94 -20.92 -14.40
CA ALA A 77 -2.03 -20.85 -15.55
C ALA A 77 -0.70 -20.17 -15.18
N ALA A 78 -0.77 -19.09 -14.39
CA ALA A 78 0.41 -18.42 -13.87
C ALA A 78 1.22 -19.32 -12.93
N SER A 79 0.56 -20.07 -12.04
CA SER A 79 1.22 -20.95 -11.07
C SER A 79 1.89 -22.15 -11.73
N ASN A 80 1.38 -22.60 -12.86
CA ASN A 80 1.98 -23.68 -13.66
C ASN A 80 3.16 -23.17 -14.50
N THR A 81 3.17 -21.89 -14.88
CA THR A 81 4.21 -21.32 -15.76
C THR A 81 5.34 -20.66 -14.98
N PHE A 82 5.03 -19.97 -13.88
CA PHE A 82 5.97 -19.11 -13.17
C PHE A 82 6.21 -19.55 -11.74
N GLU A 83 7.47 -19.51 -11.34
CA GLU A 83 7.85 -19.71 -9.95
C GLU A 83 7.50 -18.51 -9.08
N LYS A 84 7.28 -18.79 -7.79
CA LYS A 84 7.11 -17.77 -6.75
C LYS A 84 8.29 -17.82 -5.80
N HIS A 85 8.98 -16.69 -5.66
CA HIS A 85 10.04 -16.53 -4.66
C HIS A 85 9.46 -15.98 -3.37
N SER A 86 9.74 -16.66 -2.25
CA SER A 86 9.51 -16.09 -0.93
C SER A 86 10.82 -15.51 -0.41
N TYR A 87 10.80 -14.26 0.03
CA TYR A 87 11.92 -13.70 0.78
C TYR A 87 11.65 -13.97 2.26
N SER A 88 12.40 -14.92 2.84
CA SER A 88 12.46 -15.11 4.28
C SER A 88 13.54 -14.18 4.83
N GLY A 89 13.12 -13.07 5.44
CA GLY A 89 14.07 -12.13 6.02
C GLY A 89 13.47 -10.80 6.44
N LYS A 90 14.00 -10.25 7.54
CA LYS A 90 13.73 -8.86 7.93
C LYS A 90 14.38 -7.96 6.89
N ARG A 91 13.63 -6.97 6.36
CA ARG A 91 14.24 -5.94 5.50
C ARG A 91 15.42 -5.34 6.27
N PRO A 92 16.65 -5.34 5.72
CA PRO A 92 17.72 -4.59 6.33
C PRO A 92 17.27 -3.13 6.39
N PRO A 93 17.24 -2.49 7.57
CA PRO A 93 16.87 -1.11 7.68
C PRO A 93 17.93 -0.36 6.92
N VAL A 94 17.48 0.66 6.20
CA VAL A 94 18.34 1.41 5.30
C VAL A 94 19.50 1.97 6.14
N PRO A 95 20.76 1.49 5.97
CA PRO A 95 21.87 1.76 6.89
C PRO A 95 22.23 3.25 7.01
N ARG A 96 21.69 4.04 6.08
CA ARG A 96 21.90 5.46 5.85
C ARG A 96 21.15 6.35 6.83
N TRP A 97 20.21 5.82 7.63
CA TRP A 97 19.49 6.60 8.65
C TRP A 97 20.33 6.76 9.92
N ASN A 98 21.26 7.71 9.90
CA ASN A 98 22.05 8.07 11.07
C ASN A 98 21.35 9.16 11.92
N LYS A 99 21.78 9.34 13.18
CA LYS A 99 21.20 10.35 14.11
C LYS A 99 21.26 11.76 13.52
N ASN A 100 22.31 12.08 12.75
CA ASN A 100 22.51 13.41 12.16
C ASN A 100 21.49 13.70 11.05
N ILE A 101 21.23 12.73 10.16
CA ILE A 101 20.21 12.80 9.11
C ILE A 101 18.82 12.86 9.74
N LYS A 102 18.57 12.07 10.80
CA LYS A 102 17.30 12.14 11.55
C LYS A 102 17.08 13.52 12.15
N HIS A 103 18.10 14.14 12.74
CA HIS A 103 18.04 15.49 13.29
C HIS A 103 17.81 16.54 12.18
N ALA A 104 18.56 16.49 11.08
CA ALA A 104 18.39 17.40 9.95
C ALA A 104 16.98 17.31 9.32
N ILE A 105 16.39 16.11 9.25
CA ILE A 105 15.02 15.91 8.76
C ILE A 105 13.99 16.53 9.71
N ARG A 106 14.20 16.44 11.03
CA ARG A 106 13.36 17.14 12.02
C ARG A 106 13.45 18.65 11.82
N ASN A 107 14.66 19.22 11.73
CA ASN A 107 14.84 20.67 11.53
C ASN A 107 14.20 21.16 10.22
N LYS A 108 14.32 20.39 9.14
CA LYS A 108 13.60 20.64 7.88
C LYS A 108 12.09 20.64 8.07
N LYS A 109 11.54 19.72 8.87
CA LYS A 109 10.09 19.64 9.12
C LYS A 109 9.61 20.79 10.02
N THR A 110 10.37 21.14 11.05
CA THR A 110 10.09 22.28 11.92
C THR A 110 10.08 23.59 11.14
N SER A 111 11.12 23.86 10.33
CA SER A 111 11.18 25.06 9.47
C SER A 111 10.09 25.08 8.41
N PHE A 112 9.75 23.94 7.81
CA PHE A 112 8.62 23.85 6.88
C PHE A 112 7.28 24.17 7.55
N ASN A 113 7.03 23.62 8.75
CA ASN A 113 5.80 23.90 9.49
C ASN A 113 5.72 25.38 9.90
N LYS A 114 6.83 25.97 10.35
CA LYS A 114 6.91 27.40 10.66
C LYS A 114 6.59 28.27 9.44
N PHE A 115 7.23 27.99 8.30
CA PHE A 115 6.93 28.66 7.03
C PHE A 115 5.46 28.48 6.62
N LYS A 116 4.90 27.27 6.78
CA LYS A 116 3.49 26.99 6.44
C LYS A 116 2.52 27.85 7.26
N CYS A 117 2.82 28.06 8.54
CA CYS A 117 1.99 28.88 9.43
C CYS A 117 2.17 30.38 9.19
N ILE A 118 3.42 30.87 9.11
CA ILE A 118 3.74 32.31 9.12
C ILE A 118 3.83 32.91 7.71
N LYS A 119 4.24 32.11 6.71
CA LYS A 119 4.43 32.49 5.30
C LYS A 119 5.42 33.65 5.03
N GLN A 120 6.35 33.91 5.95
CA GLN A 120 7.40 34.91 5.73
C GLN A 120 8.55 34.39 4.84
N ILE A 121 9.20 35.33 4.15
CA ILE A 121 10.31 35.03 3.23
C ILE A 121 11.54 34.45 3.96
N GLN A 122 11.81 34.91 5.19
CA GLN A 122 12.93 34.41 5.99
C GLN A 122 12.72 32.95 6.39
N ASP A 123 11.51 32.58 6.79
CA ASP A 123 11.16 31.18 7.10
C ASP A 123 11.26 30.29 5.84
N PHE A 124 10.95 30.83 4.66
CA PHE A 124 11.14 30.12 3.40
C PHE A 124 12.62 29.86 3.09
N ILE A 125 13.48 30.86 3.30
CA ILE A 125 14.94 30.72 3.14
C ILE A 125 15.47 29.65 4.09
N ASP A 126 15.05 29.67 5.35
CA ASP A 126 15.48 28.68 6.36
C ASP A 126 15.01 27.27 6.04
N PHE A 127 13.76 27.11 5.56
CA PHE A 127 13.29 25.83 5.05
C PHE A 127 14.16 25.33 3.88
N LYS A 128 14.52 26.21 2.93
CA LYS A 128 15.34 25.84 1.76
C LYS A 128 16.77 25.46 2.17
N LYS A 129 17.38 26.17 3.12
CA LYS A 129 18.67 25.82 3.72
C LYS A 129 18.63 24.44 4.37
N ASN A 130 17.65 24.19 5.25
CA ASN A 130 17.50 22.89 5.91
C ASN A 130 17.20 21.75 4.90
N LYS A 131 16.44 22.03 3.84
CA LYS A 131 16.19 21.08 2.74
C LYS A 131 17.48 20.73 1.99
N ALA A 132 18.34 21.71 1.72
CA ALA A 132 19.64 21.49 1.08
C ALA A 132 20.58 20.68 1.99
N GLN A 133 20.63 20.99 3.29
CA GLN A 133 21.44 20.26 4.26
C GLN A 133 21.04 18.78 4.35
N VAL A 134 19.74 18.46 4.36
CA VAL A 134 19.26 17.08 4.32
C VAL A 134 19.73 16.36 3.05
N ARG A 135 19.62 17.01 1.89
CA ARG A 135 20.09 16.43 0.61
C ARG A 135 21.60 16.16 0.63
N PHE A 136 22.38 17.12 1.12
CA PHE A 136 23.83 16.98 1.27
C PHE A 136 24.22 15.84 2.20
N LEU A 137 23.61 15.75 3.40
CA LEU A 137 23.89 14.69 4.36
C LEU A 137 23.51 13.30 3.83
N ILE A 138 22.39 13.19 3.10
CA ILE A 138 22.01 11.94 2.44
C ILE A 138 23.01 11.58 1.34
N LYS A 139 23.46 12.55 0.54
CA LYS A 139 24.46 12.32 -0.52
C LYS A 139 25.81 11.89 0.07
N ASN A 140 26.30 12.55 1.11
CA ASN A 140 27.59 12.26 1.73
C ASN A 140 27.55 11.01 2.62
N GLY A 141 26.42 10.74 3.27
CA GLY A 141 26.20 9.51 4.02
C GLY A 141 26.31 8.24 3.15
N LYS A 142 26.12 8.36 1.81
CA LYS A 142 26.41 7.26 0.88
C LYS A 142 27.91 6.92 0.85
N LYS A 143 28.80 7.91 0.93
CA LYS A 143 30.25 7.76 0.75
C LYS A 143 30.98 7.18 1.98
N ILE A 144 30.42 7.36 3.19
CA ILE A 144 31.01 6.88 4.46
C ILE A 144 30.71 5.39 4.72
N MET A 145 29.69 4.81 4.08
CA MET A 145 29.36 3.40 4.24
C MET A 145 30.37 2.48 3.55
N ASP A 146 31.09 3.00 2.56
CA ASP A 146 32.08 2.26 1.76
C ASP A 146 33.43 2.09 2.50
N THR A 147 33.68 2.86 3.57
CA THR A 147 34.91 2.79 4.37
C THR A 147 34.66 2.15 5.74
N PHE A 148 34.68 0.82 5.79
CA PHE A 148 34.80 0.06 7.04
C PHE A 148 36.20 0.27 7.63
N HIS A 149 36.36 1.22 8.56
CA HIS A 149 37.61 1.32 9.30
C HIS A 149 37.80 0.10 10.22
N LEU A 150 38.88 -0.65 9.96
CA LEU A 150 39.26 -1.91 10.61
C LEU A 150 39.48 -1.79 12.14
N ASN A 151 39.67 -0.58 12.67
CA ASN A 151 40.03 -0.33 14.09
C ASN A 151 38.84 0.00 15.02
N THR A 152 37.60 -0.40 14.68
CA THR A 152 36.45 -0.10 15.54
C THR A 152 36.21 -1.20 16.59
N LYS A 153 36.08 -0.82 17.88
CA LYS A 153 35.76 -1.73 19.00
C LYS A 153 34.61 -2.70 18.64
N PHE A 154 34.77 -4.00 18.93
CA PHE A 154 33.82 -5.08 18.62
C PHE A 154 32.35 -4.76 18.96
N LYS A 155 32.09 -4.07 20.08
CA LYS A 155 30.73 -3.62 20.47
C LYS A 155 30.09 -2.66 19.45
N ARG A 156 30.87 -1.79 18.81
CA ARG A 156 30.39 -0.90 17.73
C ARG A 156 30.12 -1.66 16.45
N ILE A 157 30.93 -2.67 16.14
CA ILE A 157 30.71 -3.57 14.99
C ILE A 157 29.43 -4.37 15.21
N SER A 158 29.26 -5.03 16.36
CA SER A 158 28.04 -5.77 16.71
C SER A 158 26.79 -4.89 16.68
N TYR A 159 26.87 -3.66 17.17
CA TYR A 159 25.79 -2.67 17.08
C TYR A 159 25.45 -2.30 15.62
N LYS A 160 26.47 -2.02 14.79
CA LYS A 160 26.29 -1.73 13.36
C LYS A 160 25.70 -2.92 12.61
N VAL A 161 26.10 -4.14 12.93
CA VAL A 161 25.55 -5.38 12.36
C VAL A 161 24.08 -5.55 12.75
N LYS A 162 23.71 -5.30 14.01
CA LYS A 162 22.31 -5.33 14.46
C LYS A 162 21.46 -4.29 13.73
N ILE A 163 21.99 -3.09 13.52
CA ILE A 163 21.35 -2.08 12.65
C ILE A 163 21.20 -2.65 11.25
N ILE A 164 22.26 -3.08 10.56
CA ILE A 164 22.16 -3.58 9.17
C ILE A 164 21.17 -4.75 9.04
N LYS A 165 21.01 -5.58 10.08
CA LYS A 165 20.06 -6.71 10.13
C LYS A 165 18.62 -6.35 10.53
N GLY A 166 18.32 -5.09 10.87
CA GLY A 166 16.96 -4.70 11.26
C GLY A 166 16.54 -5.09 12.65
N ILE A 167 17.50 -5.41 13.49
CA ILE A 167 17.26 -5.72 14.89
C ILE A 167 17.23 -4.38 15.62
N PRO A 168 16.06 -3.92 16.10
CA PRO A 168 15.99 -2.67 16.85
C PRO A 168 16.91 -2.77 18.06
N SER A 169 17.78 -1.78 18.25
CA SER A 169 18.75 -1.80 19.36
C SER A 169 18.08 -1.65 20.72
N ILE A 170 16.84 -1.16 20.75
CA ILE A 170 16.03 -0.94 21.93
C ILE A 170 14.63 -1.47 21.59
N GLN A 171 14.17 -2.46 22.35
CA GLN A 171 12.78 -2.89 22.36
C GLN A 171 12.05 -2.10 23.45
N ILE A 172 10.84 -1.63 23.17
CA ILE A 172 9.98 -1.07 24.21
C ILE A 172 9.52 -2.25 25.06
N LYS A 173 10.07 -2.36 26.27
CA LYS A 173 9.75 -3.43 27.21
C LYS A 173 8.63 -3.05 28.17
N THR A 174 8.32 -1.76 28.25
CA THR A 174 7.41 -1.22 29.25
C THR A 174 6.82 0.10 28.76
N ILE A 175 5.54 0.34 29.02
CA ILE A 175 4.88 1.64 28.86
C ILE A 175 4.06 1.95 30.12
N LEU A 176 4.04 3.21 30.54
CA LEU A 176 3.16 3.71 31.59
C LEU A 176 1.93 4.30 30.89
N ALA A 177 0.75 3.71 31.11
CA ALA A 177 -0.52 4.18 30.58
C ALA A 177 -1.61 3.94 31.62
N ASP A 178 -2.53 4.90 31.78
CA ASP A 178 -3.64 4.84 32.75
C ASP A 178 -3.17 4.58 34.20
N ASN A 179 -2.05 5.23 34.60
CA ASN A 179 -1.37 5.01 35.89
C ASN A 179 -0.94 3.56 36.17
N ALA A 180 -0.91 2.70 35.16
CA ALA A 180 -0.45 1.32 35.24
C ALA A 180 0.76 1.06 34.35
N ILE A 181 1.65 0.18 34.83
CA ILE A 181 2.85 -0.23 34.11
C ILE A 181 2.53 -1.48 33.29
N HIS A 182 2.58 -1.35 31.97
CA HIS A 182 2.33 -2.44 31.03
C HIS A 182 3.65 -3.04 30.54
N THR A 183 3.88 -4.32 30.83
CA THR A 183 5.09 -5.06 30.43
C THR A 183 4.85 -6.11 29.34
N ASN A 184 3.59 -6.52 29.14
CA ASN A 184 3.21 -7.47 28.10
C ASN A 184 3.19 -6.77 26.72
N PRO A 185 3.83 -7.33 25.67
CA PRO A 185 3.80 -6.75 24.32
C PRO A 185 2.39 -6.45 23.78
N HIS A 186 1.40 -7.28 24.11
CA HIS A 186 0.00 -7.06 23.76
C HIS A 186 -0.55 -5.79 24.39
N SER A 187 -0.42 -5.65 25.70
CA SER A 187 -0.93 -4.49 26.43
C SER A 187 -0.17 -3.21 26.10
N ILE A 188 1.15 -3.31 25.81
CA ILE A 188 1.94 -2.19 25.29
C ILE A 188 1.39 -1.72 23.92
N ALA A 189 1.15 -2.64 22.99
CA ALA A 189 0.63 -2.30 21.67
C ALA A 189 -0.79 -1.72 21.75
N GLN A 190 -1.65 -2.31 22.58
CA GLN A 190 -3.01 -1.83 22.87
C GLN A 190 -2.97 -0.39 23.41
N SER A 191 -2.12 -0.12 24.39
CA SER A 191 -1.96 1.21 25.02
C SER A 191 -1.53 2.27 24.00
N ILE A 192 -0.57 1.93 23.13
CA ILE A 192 -0.15 2.81 22.03
C ILE A 192 -1.31 3.06 21.06
N GLY A 193 -2.03 2.00 20.68
CA GLY A 193 -3.20 2.08 19.79
C GLY A 193 -4.29 2.98 20.37
N GLN A 194 -4.62 2.80 21.64
CA GLN A 194 -5.60 3.63 22.36
C GLN A 194 -5.17 5.09 22.43
N HIS A 195 -3.91 5.37 22.73
CA HIS A 195 -3.40 6.75 22.73
C HIS A 195 -3.60 7.43 21.36
N PHE A 196 -3.29 6.75 20.26
CA PHE A 196 -3.52 7.31 18.92
C PHE A 196 -5.00 7.43 18.56
N TYR A 197 -5.82 6.45 18.96
CA TYR A 197 -7.27 6.50 18.80
C TYR A 197 -7.84 7.71 19.51
N SER A 198 -7.60 7.86 20.82
CA SER A 198 -8.06 8.99 21.61
C SER A 198 -7.62 10.32 21.01
N ASN A 199 -6.35 10.42 20.60
CA ASN A 199 -5.82 11.64 19.98
C ASN A 199 -6.47 11.99 18.64
N SER A 200 -6.94 10.99 17.89
CA SER A 200 -7.57 11.15 16.57
C SER A 200 -9.09 11.03 16.61
N SER A 201 -9.66 10.85 17.80
CA SER A 201 -11.10 10.63 17.98
C SER A 201 -11.87 11.92 17.82
N ASN A 202 -13.17 11.80 17.53
CA ASN A 202 -14.08 12.95 17.48
C ASN A 202 -14.12 13.73 18.80
N ALA A 203 -13.74 13.11 19.94
CA ALA A 203 -13.71 13.78 21.24
C ALA A 203 -12.68 14.93 21.31
N ASN A 204 -11.65 14.90 20.46
CA ASN A 204 -10.64 15.95 20.36
C ASN A 204 -10.92 16.97 19.26
N LEU A 205 -12.03 16.82 18.53
CA LEU A 205 -12.41 17.76 17.48
C LEU A 205 -13.22 18.92 18.07
N ASP A 206 -13.07 20.07 17.43
CA ASP A 206 -13.80 21.28 17.80
C ASP A 206 -15.33 21.08 17.69
N PRO A 207 -16.13 21.57 18.66
CA PRO A 207 -17.58 21.39 18.64
C PRO A 207 -18.28 22.00 17.42
N ASP A 208 -17.80 23.13 16.89
CA ASP A 208 -18.36 23.72 15.67
C ASP A 208 -18.04 22.85 14.45
N PHE A 209 -16.84 22.27 14.40
CA PHE A 209 -16.49 21.29 13.37
C PHE A 209 -17.37 20.02 13.45
N LEU A 210 -17.64 19.51 14.66
CA LEU A 210 -18.53 18.36 14.86
C LEU A 210 -19.96 18.65 14.39
N ARG A 211 -20.48 19.85 14.69
CA ARG A 211 -21.81 20.29 14.22
C ARG A 211 -21.85 20.38 12.70
N HIS A 212 -20.82 20.97 12.08
CA HIS A 212 -20.70 21.04 10.63
C HIS A 212 -20.62 19.65 9.98
N LYS A 213 -19.76 18.76 10.50
CA LYS A 213 -19.61 17.38 10.03
C LYS A 213 -20.93 16.63 10.07
N LYS A 214 -21.63 16.64 11.22
CA LYS A 214 -22.95 16.01 11.35
C LYS A 214 -23.97 16.58 10.36
N GLY A 215 -24.01 17.91 10.20
CA GLY A 215 -24.92 18.55 9.25
C GLY A 215 -24.65 18.11 7.81
N THR A 216 -23.37 18.05 7.41
CA THR A 216 -22.95 17.64 6.06
C THR A 216 -23.16 16.14 5.82
N GLU A 217 -22.86 15.28 6.79
CA GLU A 217 -23.05 13.82 6.68
C GLU A 217 -24.54 13.43 6.69
N THR A 218 -25.39 14.20 7.39
CA THR A 218 -26.85 13.96 7.41
C THR A 218 -27.54 14.49 6.15
N ASN A 219 -27.03 15.58 5.56
CA ASN A 219 -27.47 16.06 4.25
C ASN A 219 -26.84 15.23 3.14
N ASN A 220 -27.33 14.00 3.01
CA ASN A 220 -27.01 13.09 1.93
C ASN A 220 -27.72 13.57 0.65
N TYR A 221 -27.32 14.73 0.13
CA TYR A 221 -27.77 15.17 -1.19
C TYR A 221 -27.16 14.18 -2.18
N PRO A 222 -27.97 13.43 -2.96
CA PRO A 222 -27.41 12.64 -4.03
C PRO A 222 -26.61 13.60 -4.90
N PHE A 223 -25.35 13.27 -5.15
CA PHE A 223 -24.48 14.06 -6.00
C PHE A 223 -25.02 13.96 -7.42
N ILE A 224 -26.01 14.80 -7.75
CA ILE A 224 -26.57 14.89 -9.09
C ILE A 224 -25.52 15.60 -9.93
N TYR A 225 -24.75 14.82 -10.70
CA TYR A 225 -23.85 15.35 -11.70
C TYR A 225 -24.65 16.26 -12.64
N LYS A 226 -24.43 17.58 -12.58
CA LYS A 226 -25.06 18.57 -13.47
C LYS A 226 -24.61 18.46 -14.94
N ASN A 227 -23.70 17.54 -15.27
CA ASN A 227 -23.22 17.33 -16.64
C ASN A 227 -24.04 16.26 -17.35
N LYS A 228 -25.25 16.62 -17.77
CA LYS A 228 -26.11 15.76 -18.60
C LYS A 228 -25.51 15.47 -19.99
N SER A 229 -24.49 16.22 -20.44
CA SER A 229 -23.85 16.04 -21.75
C SER A 229 -22.71 15.01 -21.79
N LEU A 230 -22.16 14.60 -20.64
CA LEU A 230 -21.11 13.57 -20.52
C LEU A 230 -21.65 12.23 -20.00
N GLY A 231 -22.88 12.23 -19.47
CA GLY A 231 -23.54 11.04 -18.94
C GLY A 231 -23.68 9.95 -20.00
N ASP A 232 -23.96 10.30 -21.26
CA ASP A 232 -24.16 9.32 -22.32
C ASP A 232 -22.87 8.55 -22.63
N ILE A 233 -21.71 9.23 -22.74
CA ILE A 233 -20.41 8.60 -23.03
C ILE A 233 -19.99 7.61 -21.94
N LEU A 234 -20.21 7.94 -20.66
CA LEU A 234 -19.85 7.06 -19.54
C LEU A 234 -20.81 5.88 -19.37
N ASN A 235 -21.99 5.97 -19.98
CA ASN A 235 -23.00 4.92 -19.98
C ASN A 235 -22.92 4.03 -21.22
N GLU A 236 -22.11 4.35 -22.23
CA GLU A 236 -21.91 3.50 -23.39
C GLU A 236 -21.18 2.19 -23.03
N PRO A 237 -21.45 1.07 -23.74
CA PRO A 237 -20.69 -0.16 -23.56
C PRO A 237 -19.20 0.06 -23.81
N ILE A 238 -18.36 -0.50 -22.93
CA ILE A 238 -16.91 -0.45 -23.09
C ILE A 238 -16.54 -1.15 -24.41
N THR A 239 -15.75 -0.46 -25.24
CA THR A 239 -15.27 -0.99 -26.51
C THR A 239 -13.98 -1.79 -26.34
N ILE A 240 -13.68 -2.67 -27.30
CA ILE A 240 -12.42 -3.42 -27.34
C ILE A 240 -11.20 -2.49 -27.46
N CYS A 241 -11.34 -1.36 -28.16
CA CYS A 241 -10.29 -0.37 -28.32
C CYS A 241 -9.97 0.33 -26.99
N GLU A 242 -10.99 0.67 -26.20
CA GLU A 242 -10.82 1.25 -24.87
C GLU A 242 -10.19 0.25 -23.90
N LEU A 243 -10.62 -1.02 -23.95
CA LEU A 243 -10.02 -2.09 -23.15
C LEU A 243 -8.53 -2.26 -23.48
N ASN A 244 -8.19 -2.42 -24.75
CA ASN A 244 -6.81 -2.58 -25.20
C ASN A 244 -5.94 -1.36 -24.84
N SER A 245 -6.47 -0.15 -25.03
CA SER A 245 -5.77 1.09 -24.66
C SER A 245 -5.53 1.18 -23.14
N GLY A 246 -6.52 0.76 -22.34
CA GLY A 246 -6.42 0.69 -20.89
C GLY A 246 -5.38 -0.33 -20.41
N LEU A 247 -5.27 -1.47 -21.09
CA LEU A 247 -4.28 -2.51 -20.80
C LEU A 247 -2.85 -2.02 -21.10
N LEU A 248 -2.64 -1.33 -22.22
CA LEU A 248 -1.30 -0.85 -22.62
C LEU A 248 -0.79 0.32 -21.77
N GLY A 249 -1.68 1.19 -21.29
CA GLY A 249 -1.30 2.44 -20.63
C GLY A 249 -0.83 2.33 -19.17
N LYS A 250 -0.88 1.15 -18.55
CA LYS A 250 -0.64 1.00 -17.10
C LYS A 250 0.58 0.11 -16.81
N LYS A 251 1.37 0.50 -15.80
CA LYS A 251 2.54 -0.24 -15.31
C LYS A 251 2.43 -0.43 -13.80
N SER A 252 1.50 -1.27 -13.36
CA SER A 252 1.37 -1.62 -11.94
C SER A 252 2.10 -2.93 -11.66
N ASN A 253 3.03 -2.90 -10.72
CA ASN A 253 3.73 -4.09 -10.21
C ASN A 253 3.13 -4.59 -8.88
N SER A 254 2.05 -3.95 -8.40
CA SER A 254 1.36 -4.33 -7.17
C SER A 254 0.18 -5.25 -7.50
N CYS A 255 0.06 -6.36 -6.78
CA CYS A 255 -1.11 -7.24 -6.86
C CYS A 255 -2.23 -6.72 -5.95
N GLY A 256 -3.47 -7.02 -6.32
CA GLY A 256 -4.63 -6.87 -5.44
C GLY A 256 -4.74 -7.99 -4.41
N SER A 257 -5.93 -8.13 -3.83
CA SER A 257 -6.28 -9.24 -2.92
C SER A 257 -6.22 -10.61 -3.62
N ASP A 258 -6.44 -10.63 -4.94
CA ASP A 258 -6.32 -11.78 -5.85
C ASP A 258 -4.88 -12.30 -6.02
N LYS A 259 -3.87 -11.54 -5.60
CA LYS A 259 -2.44 -11.82 -5.80
C LYS A 259 -2.03 -11.92 -7.28
N ILE A 260 -2.83 -11.38 -8.20
CA ILE A 260 -2.55 -11.34 -9.64
C ILE A 260 -2.02 -9.94 -9.99
N PRO A 261 -0.74 -9.78 -10.36
CA PRO A 261 -0.24 -8.49 -10.81
C PRO A 261 -0.78 -8.15 -12.21
N PHE A 262 -0.92 -6.86 -12.48
CA PHE A 262 -1.53 -6.35 -13.71
C PHE A 262 -0.86 -6.84 -15.00
N ILE A 263 0.44 -7.13 -14.95
CA ILE A 263 1.21 -7.65 -16.08
C ILE A 263 0.65 -8.97 -16.66
N PHE A 264 -0.04 -9.78 -15.86
CA PHE A 264 -0.72 -10.97 -16.37
C PHE A 264 -1.86 -10.62 -17.32
N LEU A 265 -2.66 -9.60 -16.98
CA LEU A 265 -3.74 -9.11 -17.85
C LEU A 265 -3.22 -8.51 -19.16
N GLN A 266 -2.01 -7.93 -19.15
CA GLN A 266 -1.37 -7.39 -20.35
C GLN A 266 -0.88 -8.48 -21.32
N ASN A 267 -0.63 -9.68 -20.80
CA ASN A 267 -0.07 -10.80 -21.55
C ASN A 267 -1.07 -11.95 -21.72
N LEU A 268 -2.36 -11.72 -21.48
CA LEU A 268 -3.40 -12.66 -21.87
C LEU A 268 -3.49 -12.78 -23.40
N PRO A 269 -3.92 -13.94 -23.92
CA PRO A 269 -4.16 -14.10 -25.35
C PRO A 269 -5.21 -13.09 -25.85
N PRO A 270 -5.04 -12.48 -27.04
CA PRO A 270 -6.01 -11.51 -27.58
C PRO A 270 -7.44 -12.03 -27.71
N SER A 271 -7.59 -13.35 -27.92
CA SER A 271 -8.87 -14.06 -27.98
C SER A 271 -9.71 -13.90 -26.70
N VAL A 272 -9.05 -13.66 -25.55
CA VAL A 272 -9.66 -13.53 -24.23
C VAL A 272 -10.25 -12.14 -23.99
N ASN A 273 -9.82 -11.12 -24.73
CA ASN A 273 -10.29 -9.75 -24.52
C ASN A 273 -11.80 -9.61 -24.82
N LEU A 274 -12.32 -10.40 -25.76
CA LEU A 274 -13.76 -10.47 -26.04
C LEU A 274 -14.54 -11.10 -24.88
N LEU A 275 -13.98 -12.10 -24.22
CA LEU A 275 -14.59 -12.71 -23.03
C LEU A 275 -14.61 -11.70 -21.86
N LEU A 276 -13.51 -10.99 -21.64
CA LEU A 276 -13.41 -9.92 -20.62
C LEU A 276 -14.46 -8.82 -20.80
N LEU A 277 -14.72 -8.41 -22.05
CA LEU A 277 -15.81 -7.47 -22.35
C LEU A 277 -17.16 -8.06 -21.96
N LYS A 278 -17.47 -9.29 -22.42
CA LYS A 278 -18.74 -9.97 -22.13
C LYS A 278 -19.01 -10.07 -20.63
N LEU A 279 -18.02 -10.48 -19.84
CA LEU A 279 -18.14 -10.63 -18.38
C LEU A 279 -18.51 -9.31 -17.67
N LYS A 280 -18.10 -8.15 -18.21
CA LYS A 280 -18.44 -6.84 -17.63
C LYS A 280 -19.81 -6.30 -18.04
N THR A 281 -20.30 -6.66 -19.24
CA THR A 281 -21.55 -6.12 -19.79
C THR A 281 -22.83 -6.68 -19.17
N ILE A 282 -22.76 -7.74 -18.35
CA ILE A 282 -23.94 -8.38 -17.71
C ILE A 282 -24.59 -7.48 -16.63
N LYS A 283 -24.09 -6.25 -16.43
CA LYS A 283 -24.56 -5.29 -15.43
C LYS A 283 -25.40 -4.12 -15.97
N LYS A 284 -26.16 -4.32 -17.05
CA LYS A 284 -27.23 -3.38 -17.44
C LYS A 284 -28.59 -4.03 -17.23
#